data_AF-A0A9D8J7G8-F1
#
_entry.id   AF-A0A9D8J7G8-F1
#
_cell.length_a   1.000
_cell.length_b   1.000
_cell.length_c   1.000
_cell.angle_alpha   90.00
_cell.angle_beta   90.00
_cell.angle_gamma   90.00
#
_symmetry.space_group_name_H-M   'P 1'
#
loop_
_entity.id
_entity.type
_entity.pdbx_description
1 polymer ?
#
loop_
_entity_poly.entity_id
_entity_poly.type
_entity_poly.pdbx_seq_one_letter_code
_entity_poly.pdbx_strand_id
1 'polypeptide(L)' 'MDEMLEEMETIAASGTKLRLDYAIDEWLDEHEQDEIIDYFKSCTTSDLRVAQQELENGDYNWEQLKIMRIKFLSEYGM' A
#
# COMPACT_ATOMS: atom_id res chain seq x y z
N MET A 1 -6.31 -1.46 -14.28
CA MET A 1 -5.50 -1.78 -13.08
C MET A 1 -6.16 -1.20 -11.84
N ASP A 2 -6.57 0.06 -11.87
CA ASP A 2 -7.23 0.71 -10.74
C ASP A 2 -8.45 -0.05 -10.16
N GLU A 3 -9.39 -0.50 -11.00
CA GLU A 3 -10.57 -1.30 -10.60
C GLU A 3 -10.18 -2.64 -9.93
N MET A 4 -9.16 -3.32 -10.45
CA MET A 4 -8.67 -4.57 -9.85
C MET A 4 -8.06 -4.31 -8.48
N LEU A 5 -7.33 -3.21 -8.30
CA LEU A 5 -6.78 -2.81 -7.01
C LEU A 5 -7.88 -2.41 -6.01
N GLU A 6 -9.00 -1.84 -6.45
CA GLU A 6 -10.17 -1.56 -5.58
C GLU A 6 -10.81 -2.85 -5.03
N GLU A 7 -10.98 -3.86 -5.90
CA GLU A 7 -11.50 -5.16 -5.48
C GLU A 7 -10.55 -5.86 -4.51
N MET A 8 -9.24 -5.83 -4.79
CA MET A 8 -8.23 -6.38 -3.90
C MET A 8 -8.19 -5.69 -2.54
N GLU A 9 -8.36 -4.36 -2.51
CA GLU A 9 -8.48 -3.59 -1.28
C GLU A 9 -9.70 -4.00 -0.46
N THR A 10 -10.85 -4.16 -1.11
CA THR A 10 -12.08 -4.63 -0.45
C THR A 10 -11.89 -6.03 0.15
N ILE A 11 -11.21 -6.93 -0.57
CA ILE A 11 -10.88 -8.27 -0.08
C ILE A 11 -9.92 -8.20 1.12
N ALA A 12 -8.86 -7.39 1.06
CA ALA A 12 -7.92 -7.23 2.18
C ALA A 12 -8.62 -6.64 3.42
N ALA A 13 -9.46 -5.62 3.22
CA ALA A 13 -10.25 -5.00 4.29
C ALA A 13 -11.27 -5.96 4.93
N SER A 14 -11.63 -7.07 4.27
CA SER A 14 -12.47 -8.12 4.86
C SER A 14 -11.72 -9.06 5.82
N GLY A 15 -10.42 -8.85 6.03
CA GLY A 15 -9.55 -9.71 6.84
C GLY A 15 -8.92 -10.87 6.06
N THR A 16 -9.09 -10.90 4.73
CA THR A 16 -8.44 -11.91 3.88
C THR A 16 -6.98 -11.55 3.68
N LYS A 17 -6.08 -12.47 4.09
CA LYS A 17 -4.64 -12.30 3.87
C LYS A 17 -4.27 -12.55 2.41
N LEU A 18 -3.95 -11.49 1.70
CA LEU A 18 -3.37 -11.50 0.35
C LEU A 18 -1.85 -11.51 0.44
N ARG A 19 -1.19 -12.35 -0.37
CA ARG A 19 0.26 -12.32 -0.58
C ARG A 19 0.54 -11.54 -1.86
N LEU A 20 1.07 -10.34 -1.71
CA LEU A 20 1.29 -9.38 -2.81
C LEU A 20 2.77 -9.15 -3.13
N ASP A 21 3.68 -9.74 -2.35
CA ASP A 21 5.12 -9.48 -2.40
C ASP A 21 5.67 -9.60 -3.83
N TYR A 22 5.30 -10.68 -4.54
CA TYR A 22 5.75 -10.91 -5.91
C TYR A 22 5.39 -9.79 -6.90
N ALA A 23 4.25 -9.12 -6.69
CA ALA A 23 3.81 -8.03 -7.56
C ALA A 23 4.45 -6.69 -7.14
N ILE A 24 4.72 -6.53 -5.85
CA ILE A 24 5.30 -5.33 -5.28
C ILE A 24 6.80 -5.27 -5.59
N ASP A 25 7.51 -6.40 -5.49
CA ASP A 25 8.94 -6.52 -5.78
C ASP A 25 9.30 -6.19 -7.25
N GLU A 26 8.32 -6.16 -8.14
CA GLU A 26 8.50 -5.69 -9.53
C GLU A 26 8.55 -4.15 -9.64
N TRP A 27 7.99 -3.43 -8.66
CA TRP A 27 7.78 -1.97 -8.71
C TRP A 27 8.50 -1.19 -7.62
N LEU A 28 8.81 -1.82 -6.49
CA LEU A 28 9.39 -1.18 -5.30
C LEU A 28 10.46 -2.07 -4.69
N ASP A 29 11.61 -1.51 -4.36
CA ASP A 29 12.64 -2.21 -3.61
C ASP A 29 12.28 -2.33 -2.11
N GLU A 30 13.03 -3.15 -1.37
CA GLU A 30 12.76 -3.39 0.05
C GLU A 30 12.78 -2.09 0.89
N HIS A 31 13.62 -1.12 0.53
CA HIS A 31 13.73 0.13 1.28
C HIS A 31 12.51 1.02 1.07
N GLU A 32 12.06 1.14 -0.19
CA GLU A 32 10.84 1.86 -0.55
C GLU A 32 9.61 1.22 0.08
N GLN A 33 9.55 -0.12 0.08
CA GLN A 33 8.47 -0.86 0.73
C GLN A 33 8.41 -0.58 2.24
N ASP A 34 9.55 -0.65 2.92
CA ASP A 34 9.65 -0.39 4.36
C ASP A 34 9.23 1.06 4.70
N GLU A 35 9.67 2.05 3.92
CA GLU A 35 9.29 3.45 4.10
C GLU A 35 7.77 3.65 4.02
N ILE A 36 7.13 3.09 3.00
CA ILE A 36 5.68 3.21 2.81
C ILE A 36 4.91 2.47 3.92
N ILE A 37 5.38 1.29 4.33
CA ILE A 37 4.75 0.54 5.44
C ILE A 37 4.86 1.31 6.75
N ASP A 38 6.02 1.88 7.06
CA ASP A 38 6.23 2.63 8.30
C ASP A 38 5.40 3.93 8.32
N TYR A 39 5.22 4.58 7.18
CA TYR A 39 4.22 5.64 7.04
C TYR A 39 2.82 5.14 7.40
N PHE A 40 2.32 4.07 6.79
CA PHE A 40 0.96 3.60 7.06
C PHE A 40 0.76 3.11 8.51
N LYS A 41 1.79 2.56 9.15
CA LYS A 41 1.76 2.18 10.58
C LYS A 41 1.59 3.37 11.54
N SER A 42 2.06 4.55 11.15
CA SER A 42 2.11 5.75 11.99
C SER A 42 1.09 6.83 11.61
N CYS A 43 0.53 6.74 10.39
CA CYS A 43 -0.42 7.71 9.87
C CYS A 43 -1.75 7.72 10.65
N THR A 44 -2.40 8.88 10.68
CA THR A 44 -3.77 9.01 11.22
C THR A 44 -4.84 8.69 10.17
N THR A 45 -4.47 8.66 8.89
CA THR A 45 -5.36 8.38 7.76
C THR A 45 -4.62 7.62 6.67
N SER A 46 -5.26 6.59 6.12
CA SER A 46 -4.75 5.81 4.98
C SER A 46 -5.16 6.38 3.62
N ASP A 47 -5.60 7.65 3.57
CA ASP A 47 -5.93 8.34 2.32
C ASP A 47 -4.70 8.45 1.40
N LEU A 48 -4.83 8.00 0.15
CA LEU A 48 -3.72 7.95 -0.79
C LEU A 48 -3.24 9.33 -1.25
N ARG A 49 -4.12 10.35 -1.28
CA ARG A 49 -3.70 11.71 -1.64
C ARG A 49 -2.85 12.31 -0.54
N VAL A 50 -3.19 12.04 0.71
CA VAL A 50 -2.38 12.43 1.87
C VAL A 50 -1.05 11.67 1.85
N ALA A 51 -1.08 10.36 1.65
CA ALA A 51 0.14 9.55 1.54
C ALA A 51 1.08 10.05 0.44
N GLN A 52 0.55 10.41 -0.73
CA GLN A 52 1.34 10.96 -1.83
C GLN A 52 2.01 12.30 -1.49
N GLN A 53 1.38 13.13 -0.65
CA GLN A 53 1.96 14.40 -0.21
C GLN A 53 3.05 14.18 0.85
N GLU A 54 2.80 13.30 1.82
CA GLU A 54 3.75 13.02 2.90
C GLU A 54 4.98 12.24 2.40
N LEU A 55 4.82 11.42 1.36
CA LEU A 55 5.88 10.62 0.75
C LEU A 55 6.39 11.21 -0.58
N GLU A 56 6.28 12.52 -0.79
CA GLU A 56 6.65 13.17 -2.06
C GLU A 56 8.13 12.97 -2.45
N ASN A 57 9.00 12.69 -1.48
CA ASN A 57 10.43 12.44 -1.70
C ASN A 57 10.72 11.08 -2.36
N GLY A 58 9.79 10.12 -2.28
CA GLY A 58 9.96 8.77 -2.80
C GLY A 58 9.56 8.58 -4.27
N ASP A 59 9.02 9.61 -4.93
CA ASP A 59 8.54 9.56 -6.34
C ASP A 59 7.58 8.39 -6.63
N TYR A 60 6.73 8.05 -5.65
CA TYR A 60 5.78 6.96 -5.77
C TYR A 60 4.55 7.36 -6.60
N ASN A 61 4.19 6.51 -7.56
CA ASN A 61 2.96 6.65 -8.30
C ASN A 61 1.75 6.14 -7.51
N TRP A 62 0.55 6.45 -8.01
CA TRP A 62 -0.70 6.09 -7.36
C TRP A 62 -0.88 4.59 -7.16
N GLU A 63 -0.48 3.78 -8.14
CA GLU A 63 -0.65 2.32 -8.11
C GLU A 63 0.31 1.67 -7.11
N GLN A 64 1.55 2.17 -7.02
CA GLN A 64 2.54 1.77 -6.01
C GLN A 64 2.04 2.03 -4.59
N LEU A 65 1.54 3.25 -4.31
CA LEU A 65 0.99 3.58 -3.00
C LEU A 65 -0.27 2.73 -2.68
N LYS A 66 -1.12 2.50 -3.68
CA LYS A 66 -2.34 1.70 -3.50
C LYS A 66 -2.04 0.24 -3.20
N ILE A 67 -1.14 -0.41 -3.93
CA ILE A 67 -0.78 -1.82 -3.67
C ILE A 67 -0.10 -1.99 -2.31
N MET A 68 0.70 -1.02 -1.88
CA MET A 68 1.31 -1.00 -0.56
C MET A 68 0.28 -0.79 0.56
N ARG A 69 -0.72 0.06 0.34
CA ARG A 69 -1.85 0.19 1.28
C ARG A 69 -2.60 -1.14 1.44
N ILE A 70 -2.82 -1.87 0.34
CA ILE A 70 -3.49 -3.18 0.38
C ILE A 70 -2.62 -4.20 1.15
N LYS A 71 -1.30 -4.22 0.92
CA LYS A 71 -0.37 -5.04 1.72
C LYS A 71 -0.45 -4.69 3.20
N PHE A 72 -0.44 -3.40 3.54
CA PHE A 72 -0.60 -2.94 4.91
C PHE A 72 -1.91 -3.43 5.55
N LEU A 73 -3.05 -3.29 4.86
CA LEU A 73 -4.34 -3.79 5.32
C LEU A 73 -4.35 -5.33 5.46
N SER A 74 -3.69 -6.06 4.57
CA SER A 74 -3.61 -7.53 4.62
C SER A 74 -2.77 -8.04 5.81
N GLU A 75 -1.69 -7.33 6.16
CA GLU A 75 -0.74 -7.73 7.20
C GLU A 75 -1.10 -7.23 8.59
N TYR A 76 -1.58 -5.99 8.67
CA TYR A 76 -1.82 -5.25 9.91
C TYR A 76 -3.29 -4.87 10.11
N GLY A 77 -4.13 -5.03 9.08
CA GLY A 77 -5.57 -4.84 9.20
C GLY A 77 -6.17 -5.88 10.14
N MET A 78 -7.06 -5.39 11.00
CA MET A 78 -7.84 -6.17 11.96
C MET A 78 -9.25 -6.37 11.44
#